data_AF-C7BFY6-F1
#
_entry.id   AF-C7BFY6-F1
#
_cell.length_a   1.000
_cell.length_b   1.000
_cell.length_c   1.000
_cell.angle_alpha   90.00
_cell.angle_beta   90.00
_cell.angle_gamma   90.00
#
_symmetry.space_group_name_H-M   'P 1'
#
loop_
_entity.id
_entity.type
_entity.pdbx_description
1 polymer ?
#
loop_
_entity_poly.entity_id
_entity_poly.type
_entity_poly.pdbx_seq_one_letter_code
_entity_poly.pdbx_strand_id
1 'polypeptide(L)' 'RRYQKSTELLIRKLPFQRLVREIAQDFKTDLRFQSSAVSALQEASEAYL' A
#
# COMPACT_ATOMS: atom_id res chain seq x y z
N ARG A 1 -6.52 17.64 14.23
CA ARG A 1 -7.05 18.38 13.05
C ARG A 1 -6.11 18.43 11.84
N ARG A 2 -4.77 18.44 11.99
CA ARG A 2 -3.83 18.56 10.86
C ARG A 2 -4.08 17.60 9.68
N TYR A 3 -4.32 16.31 9.97
CA TYR A 3 -4.54 15.28 8.94
C TYR A 3 -6.02 15.04 8.59
N GLN A 4 -6.96 15.65 9.33
CA GLN A 4 -8.39 15.40 9.14
C GLN A 4 -8.98 16.07 7.90
N LYS A 5 -8.24 16.99 7.27
CA LYS A 5 -8.67 17.71 6.05
C LYS A 5 -7.81 17.40 4.83
N SER A 6 -6.78 16.58 4.97
CA SER A 6 -5.91 16.16 3.87
C SER A 6 -6.33 14.79 3.35
N THR A 7 -6.04 14.52 2.09
CA THR A 7 -6.21 13.21 1.44
C THR A 7 -4.88 12.56 1.08
N GLU A 8 -3.77 13.13 1.57
CA GLU A 8 -2.46 12.56 1.37
C GLU A 8 -2.33 11.26 2.15
N LEU A 9 -1.72 10.25 1.50
CA LEU A 9 -1.36 9.00 2.15
C LEU A 9 -0.39 9.26 3.29
N LEU A 10 -0.72 8.74 4.47
CA LEU A 10 0.05 8.88 5.70
C LEU A 10 1.19 7.87 5.77
N ILE A 11 1.05 6.71 5.12
CA ILE A 11 2.07 5.67 5.07
C ILE A 11 3.03 5.94 3.91
N ARG A 12 4.33 5.77 4.15
CA ARG A 12 5.35 5.94 3.11
C ARG A 12 5.22 4.86 2.03
N LYS A 13 5.17 5.28 0.76
CA LYS A 13 4.96 4.40 -0.41
C LYS A 13 6.00 3.27 -0.55
N LEU A 14 7.29 3.55 -0.38
CA LEU A 14 8.35 2.54 -0.60
C LEU A 14 8.31 1.41 0.45
N PRO A 15 8.25 1.70 1.77
CA PRO A 15 8.02 0.66 2.77
C PRO A 15 6.72 -0.13 2.56
N PHE A 16 5.62 0.54 2.23
CA PHE A 16 4.34 -0.14 1.94
C PHE A 16 4.46 -1.10 0.75
N GLN A 17 5.08 -0.66 -0.35
CA GLN A 17 5.33 -1.51 -1.51
C GLN A 17 6.21 -2.73 -1.18
N ARG A 18 7.22 -2.58 -0.31
CA ARG A 18 8.06 -3.71 0.14
C ARG A 18 7.24 -4.72 0.94
N LEU A 19 6.40 -4.25 1.86
CA LEU A 19 5.50 -5.10 2.64
C LEU A 19 4.51 -5.87 1.76
N VAL A 20 3.90 -5.20 0.77
CA VAL A 20 3.00 -5.87 -0.18
C VAL A 20 3.72 -7.01 -0.91
N ARG A 21 4.98 -6.80 -1.33
CA ARG A 21 5.78 -7.83 -2.02
C ARG A 21 6.20 -8.96 -1.10
N GLU A 22 6.59 -8.65 0.13
CA GLU A 22 6.94 -9.64 1.16
C GLU A 22 5.77 -10.60 1.39
N ILE A 23 4.58 -10.05 1.69
CA ILE A 23 3.37 -10.86 1.90
C ILE A 23 3.01 -11.65 0.64
N ALA A 24 3.06 -11.05 -0.54
CA ALA A 24 2.71 -11.72 -1.78
C ALA A 24 3.64 -12.89 -2.13
N GLN A 25 4.91 -12.81 -1.74
CA GLN A 25 5.91 -13.84 -1.97
C GLN A 25 5.54 -15.16 -1.26
N ASP A 26 4.88 -15.08 -0.10
CA ASP A 26 4.41 -16.25 0.65
C ASP A 26 3.28 -17.01 -0.07
N PHE A 27 2.54 -16.34 -0.96
CA PHE A 27 1.47 -16.96 -1.75
C PHE A 27 1.96 -17.46 -3.11
N LYS A 28 2.78 -16.65 -3.80
CA LYS A 28 3.33 -17.01 -5.11
C LYS A 28 4.59 -16.19 -5.40
N THR A 29 5.66 -16.90 -5.73
CA THR A 29 6.92 -16.28 -6.13
C THR A 29 6.79 -15.59 -7.50
N ASP A 30 7.61 -14.56 -7.73
CA ASP A 30 7.74 -13.84 -9.01
C ASP A 30 6.50 -13.09 -9.50
N LEU A 31 5.58 -12.76 -8.58
CA LEU A 31 4.45 -11.88 -8.89
C LEU A 31 4.90 -10.46 -9.26
N ARG A 32 4.32 -9.94 -10.34
CA ARG A 32 4.46 -8.54 -10.75
C ARG A 32 3.18 -7.80 -10.42
N PHE A 33 3.34 -6.63 -9.80
CA PHE A 33 2.25 -5.74 -9.48
C PHE A 33 2.21 -4.58 -10.47
N GLN A 34 1.01 -4.24 -10.92
CA GLN A 34 0.77 -2.94 -11.55
C GLN A 34 0.95 -1.84 -10.49
N SER A 35 1.41 -0.65 -10.90
CA SER A 35 1.57 0.50 -10.00
C SER A 35 0.23 0.89 -9.36
N SER A 36 -0.86 0.85 -10.13
CA SER A 36 -2.23 1.11 -9.66
C SER A 36 -2.68 0.11 -8.59
N ALA A 37 -2.31 -1.17 -8.70
CA ALA A 37 -2.69 -2.19 -7.73
C ALA A 37 -2.06 -1.91 -6.36
N VAL A 38 -0.79 -1.51 -6.32
CA VAL A 38 -0.12 -1.16 -5.05
C VAL A 38 -0.75 0.09 -4.42
N SER A 39 -1.09 1.10 -5.23
CA SER A 39 -1.79 2.30 -4.73
C SER A 39 -3.17 1.96 -4.17
N ALA A 40 -3.95 1.13 -4.86
CA ALA A 40 -5.28 0.73 -4.41
C ALA A 40 -5.24 -0.04 -3.08
N LEU A 41 -4.24 -0.93 -2.92
CA LEU A 41 -4.01 -1.62 -1.64
C LEU A 41 -3.69 -0.63 -0.53
N GLN A 42 -2.92 0.42 -0.82
CA GLN A 42 -2.55 1.43 0.18
C GLN A 42 -3.76 2.28 0.59
N GLU A 43 -4.54 2.76 -0.37
CA GLU A 43 -5.76 3.54 -0.12
C GLU A 43 -6.76 2.75 0.73
N ALA A 44 -7.02 1.48 0.37
CA ALA A 44 -7.92 0.63 1.13
C ALA A 44 -7.41 0.35 2.55
N SER A 45 -6.10 0.13 2.71
CA SER A 45 -5.50 -0.14 4.02
C SER A 45 -5.54 1.08 4.94
N GLU A 46 -5.21 2.26 4.42
CA GLU A 46 -5.26 3.51 5.20
C GLU A 46 -6.69 3.97 5.49
N ALA A 47 -7.66 3.66 4.64
CA ALA A 47 -9.07 3.93 4.92
C ALA A 47 -9.65 3.01 6.00
N TYR A 48 -9.07 1.81 6.16
CA TYR A 48 -9.50 0.83 7.18
C TYR A 48 -8.94 1.12 8.58
N LEU A 49 -7.69 1.59 8.65
CA LEU A 49 -6.99 1.92 9.90
C LEU A 49 -7.45 3.24 10.51
#